data_AF-A0A3M1TRJ9-F1
#
_entry.id   AF-A0A3M1TRJ9-F1
#
_cell.length_a   1.000
_cell.length_b   1.000
_cell.length_c   1.000
_cell.angle_alpha   90.00
_cell.angle_beta   90.00
_cell.angle_gamma   90.00
#
_symmetry.space_group_name_H-M   'P 1'
#
loop_
_entity.id
_entity.type
_entity.pdbx_description
1 polymer ?
#
loop_
_entity_poly.entity_id
_entity_poly.type
_entity_poly.pdbx_seq_one_letter_code
_entity_poly.pdbx_strand_id
1 'polypeptide(L)'
;MRPPGPRGTRGGLAARDSLPQPPLRRAVRVRPPGQPPQRARRRALAQAAPPRRLRVSGAPAPAPPRAENGILYVGPEPDEQLERVRARWRSARGEVLGEGLLRIDLSSSPRGSCPGYNDVELLAELSRRGPGVAFGFFCDGVGRAEGVRVFEAGRRIDARHVEWDRPPVPDPIAWPIASLALSLGLSVERLTRVERPPRPALPVAVEALLAGARPEDDALRRRALDLLGSLDLPEASAALARALESDDWIDRYHAARAYARRRRGQGSDGLPRLEEIGADPDESVREALLEGIQELIPEVDFQDTALQEQIDRAVSHGLEDEDEDVRAAAARARALREELLG
;
A
#
# COMPACT_ATOMS: atom_id res chain seq x y z
N MET A 1 70.42 11.80 -14.61
CA MET A 1 69.91 12.70 -13.56
C MET A 1 68.41 12.47 -13.41
N ARG A 2 67.99 11.92 -12.27
CA ARG A 2 66.59 11.72 -11.86
C ARG A 2 66.38 12.55 -10.57
N PRO A 3 65.28 13.31 -10.42
CA PRO A 3 64.98 13.97 -9.15
C PRO A 3 64.30 12.99 -8.17
N PRO A 4 64.56 13.10 -6.85
CA PRO A 4 63.92 12.28 -5.83
C PRO A 4 62.55 12.82 -5.42
N GLY A 5 61.58 11.92 -5.24
CA GLY A 5 60.24 12.22 -4.72
C GLY A 5 60.21 12.35 -3.19
N PRO A 6 59.30 13.18 -2.63
CA PRO A 6 59.25 13.46 -1.20
C PRO A 6 58.51 12.40 -0.39
N ARG A 7 59.04 12.15 0.82
CA ARG A 7 58.48 11.31 1.88
C ARG A 7 57.32 12.03 2.58
N GLY A 8 56.13 11.42 2.56
CA GLY A 8 54.96 11.83 3.34
C GLY A 8 54.88 11.09 4.66
N THR A 9 54.73 11.86 5.74
CA THR A 9 54.76 11.52 7.16
C THR A 9 53.46 10.86 7.66
N ARG A 10 53.63 9.87 8.57
CA ARG A 10 52.55 9.30 9.40
C ARG A 10 52.22 10.27 10.53
N GLY A 11 50.94 10.61 10.70
CA GLY A 11 50.45 11.44 11.80
C GLY A 11 49.26 10.78 12.53
N GLY A 12 49.47 10.51 13.83
CA GLY A 12 48.54 10.78 14.93
C GLY A 12 47.18 10.09 14.98
N LEU A 13 47.12 8.95 15.69
CA LEU A 13 45.89 8.48 16.35
C LEU A 13 45.66 9.32 17.62
N ALA A 14 44.60 10.13 17.63
CA ALA A 14 44.14 10.85 18.82
C ALA A 14 43.14 9.99 19.62
N ALA A 15 43.38 9.93 20.93
CA ALA A 15 42.59 9.23 21.93
C ALA A 15 41.19 9.84 22.08
N ARG A 16 40.17 8.99 22.22
CA ARG A 16 38.80 9.37 22.58
C ARG A 16 38.69 9.37 24.11
N ASP A 17 38.56 10.55 24.68
CA ASP A 17 38.17 10.74 26.08
C ASP A 17 36.74 10.24 26.31
N SER A 18 36.60 9.38 27.30
CA SER A 18 35.32 8.81 27.75
C SER A 18 34.70 9.74 28.79
N LEU A 19 33.53 10.30 28.48
CA LEU A 19 32.71 11.04 29.44
C LEU A 19 31.98 10.08 30.39
N PRO A 20 31.85 10.40 31.69
CA PRO A 20 31.15 9.55 32.66
C PRO A 20 29.62 9.66 32.52
N GLN A 21 28.94 8.51 32.58
CA GLN A 21 27.47 8.46 32.62
C GLN A 21 26.92 8.78 34.02
N PRO A 22 25.78 9.50 34.13
CA PRO A 22 25.12 9.75 35.40
C PRO A 22 24.30 8.53 35.89
N PRO A 23 24.08 8.40 37.22
CA PRO A 23 23.40 7.24 37.79
C PRO A 23 21.88 7.26 37.56
N LEU A 24 21.35 6.10 37.19
CA LEU A 24 19.91 5.83 37.04
C LEU A 24 19.17 6.00 38.37
N ARG A 25 18.28 7.00 38.45
CA ARG A 25 17.33 7.16 39.56
C ARG A 25 16.21 6.11 39.43
N ARG A 26 16.04 5.27 40.47
CA ARG A 26 14.89 4.37 40.64
C ARG A 26 13.60 5.19 40.77
N ALA A 27 12.70 5.05 39.81
CA ALA A 27 11.35 5.58 39.90
C ALA A 27 10.52 4.77 40.92
N VAL A 28 10.14 5.42 42.02
CA VAL A 28 9.12 4.90 42.96
C VAL A 28 7.75 5.19 42.35
N ARG A 29 7.03 4.15 41.91
CA ARG A 29 5.64 4.27 41.45
C ARG A 29 4.73 4.53 42.66
N VAL A 30 4.25 5.77 42.78
CA VAL A 30 3.13 6.12 43.65
C VAL A 30 1.83 5.67 42.97
N ARG A 31 0.99 4.93 43.70
CA ARG A 31 -0.27 4.39 43.20
C ARG A 31 -1.38 5.43 43.44
N PRO A 32 -2.19 5.80 42.43
CA PRO A 32 -3.30 6.73 42.63
C PRO A 32 -4.39 6.09 43.50
N PRO A 33 -5.01 6.85 44.43
CA PRO A 33 -6.10 6.36 45.27
C PRO A 33 -7.37 6.17 44.42
N GLY A 34 -8.00 4.98 44.50
CA GLY A 34 -9.31 4.73 43.89
C GLY A 34 -9.44 3.45 43.03
N GLN A 35 -8.36 2.72 42.74
CA GLN A 35 -8.48 1.45 42.00
C GLN A 35 -8.76 0.24 42.94
N PRO A 36 -9.86 -0.50 42.75
CA PRO A 36 -10.10 -1.72 43.51
C PRO A 36 -9.06 -2.81 43.16
N PRO A 37 -8.66 -3.65 44.12
CA PRO A 37 -7.61 -4.65 43.93
C PRO A 37 -7.97 -5.67 42.83
N GLN A 38 -6.99 -6.02 41.98
CA GLN A 38 -7.11 -6.93 40.82
C GLN A 38 -7.80 -8.28 41.13
N ARG A 39 -7.84 -8.71 42.41
CA ARG A 39 -8.56 -9.92 42.83
C ARG A 39 -10.08 -9.80 42.72
N ALA A 40 -10.66 -8.60 42.83
CA ALA A 40 -12.11 -8.38 42.67
C ALA A 40 -12.56 -8.51 41.19
N ARG A 41 -11.75 -8.00 40.25
CA ARG A 41 -12.02 -8.07 38.80
C ARG A 41 -12.00 -9.50 38.25
N ARG A 42 -11.09 -10.35 38.75
CA ARG A 42 -11.02 -11.77 38.34
C ARG A 42 -12.22 -12.60 38.81
N ARG A 43 -12.86 -12.23 39.92
CA ARG A 43 -14.04 -12.95 40.45
C ARG A 43 -15.33 -12.60 39.69
N ALA A 44 -15.45 -11.35 39.22
CA ALA A 44 -16.58 -10.92 38.39
C ALA A 44 -16.55 -11.53 36.97
N LEU A 45 -15.37 -11.67 36.36
CA LEU A 45 -15.22 -12.31 35.05
C LEU A 45 -15.43 -13.84 35.06
N ALA A 46 -15.29 -14.50 36.20
CA ALA A 46 -15.49 -15.95 36.33
C ALA A 46 -16.97 -16.35 36.51
N GLN A 47 -17.87 -15.40 36.78
CA GLN A 47 -19.31 -15.66 37.00
C GLN A 47 -20.19 -15.29 35.81
N ALA A 48 -19.63 -14.69 34.76
CA ALA A 48 -20.35 -14.43 33.52
C ALA A 48 -20.42 -15.73 32.69
N ALA A 49 -21.59 -16.37 32.68
CA ALA A 49 -21.85 -17.51 31.81
C ALA A 49 -21.63 -17.10 30.33
N PRO A 50 -20.90 -17.89 29.52
CA PRO A 50 -20.69 -17.56 28.12
C PRO A 50 -22.03 -17.53 27.38
N PRO A 51 -22.23 -16.58 26.45
CA PRO A 51 -23.45 -16.53 25.66
C PRO A 51 -23.59 -17.85 24.88
N ARG A 52 -24.76 -18.47 25.00
CA ARG A 52 -25.15 -19.65 24.21
C ARG A 52 -25.02 -19.28 22.73
N ARG A 53 -23.97 -19.79 22.07
CA ARG A 53 -23.83 -19.69 20.62
C ARG A 53 -25.01 -20.45 20.00
N LEU A 54 -25.96 -19.72 19.43
CA LEU A 54 -26.94 -20.23 18.49
C LEU A 54 -26.17 -20.90 17.36
N ARG A 55 -26.18 -22.24 17.31
CA ARG A 55 -25.74 -23.00 16.14
C ARG A 55 -26.74 -22.73 15.03
N VAL A 56 -26.47 -21.71 14.22
CA VAL A 56 -27.09 -21.61 12.90
C VAL A 56 -26.45 -22.72 12.07
N SER A 57 -27.25 -23.73 11.71
CA SER A 57 -26.89 -24.78 10.75
C SER A 57 -26.78 -24.15 9.36
N GLY A 58 -25.70 -23.41 9.12
CA GLY A 58 -25.31 -22.95 7.79
C GLY A 58 -24.55 -24.07 7.08
N ALA A 59 -24.91 -24.34 5.82
CA ALA A 59 -24.11 -25.18 4.95
C ALA A 59 -22.64 -24.69 4.99
N PRO A 60 -21.65 -25.59 4.93
CA PRO A 60 -20.25 -25.17 4.88
C PRO A 60 -20.07 -24.20 3.71
N ALA A 61 -19.49 -23.03 3.99
CA ALA A 61 -19.14 -22.07 2.96
C ALA A 61 -18.38 -22.81 1.85
N PRO A 62 -18.66 -22.54 0.56
CA PRO A 62 -17.93 -23.16 -0.54
C PRO A 62 -16.44 -22.94 -0.30
N ALA A 63 -15.66 -24.02 -0.40
CA ALA A 63 -14.21 -23.91 -0.25
C ALA A 63 -13.70 -22.87 -1.26
N PRO A 64 -12.79 -21.97 -0.85
CA PRO A 64 -12.25 -20.97 -1.75
C PRO A 64 -11.67 -21.67 -2.99
N PRO A 65 -11.80 -21.06 -4.19
CA PRO A 65 -11.26 -21.62 -5.41
C PRO A 65 -9.76 -21.85 -5.20
N ARG A 66 -9.33 -23.11 -5.33
CA ARG A 66 -7.92 -23.47 -5.20
C ARG A 66 -7.19 -22.95 -6.42
N ALA A 67 -6.15 -22.16 -6.21
CA ALA A 67 -5.33 -21.73 -7.33
C ALA A 67 -4.64 -22.94 -7.98
N GLU A 68 -4.78 -23.00 -9.30
CA GLU A 68 -4.18 -24.04 -10.13
C GLU A 68 -2.94 -23.47 -10.80
N ASN A 69 -1.85 -24.25 -10.81
CA ASN A 69 -0.70 -23.93 -11.66
C ASN A 69 -1.15 -24.04 -13.13
N GLY A 70 -0.90 -22.98 -13.89
CA GLY A 70 -1.26 -22.91 -15.30
C GLY A 70 -0.02 -22.76 -16.18
N ILE A 71 -0.07 -23.33 -17.38
CA ILE A 71 0.88 -23.02 -18.44
C ILE A 71 0.13 -22.30 -19.55
N LEU A 72 0.69 -21.21 -20.04
CA LEU A 72 0.24 -20.54 -21.26
C LEU A 72 1.27 -20.79 -22.35
N TYR A 73 0.83 -21.33 -23.48
CA TYR A 73 1.65 -21.48 -24.66
C TYR A 73 1.17 -20.51 -25.74
N VAL A 74 2.11 -19.73 -26.27
CA VAL A 74 1.90 -18.81 -27.39
C VAL A 74 2.73 -19.33 -28.56
N GLY A 75 2.09 -19.87 -29.60
CA GLY A 75 2.78 -20.46 -30.74
C GLY A 75 1.83 -21.17 -31.70
N PRO A 76 2.34 -21.69 -32.82
CA PRO A 76 1.52 -22.36 -33.83
C PRO A 76 0.88 -23.64 -33.28
N GLU A 77 -0.24 -24.04 -33.89
CA GLU A 77 -0.90 -25.34 -33.68
C GLU A 77 -1.24 -25.65 -32.20
N PRO A 78 -1.97 -24.76 -31.50
CA PRO A 78 -2.28 -24.92 -30.09
C PRO A 78 -3.04 -26.23 -29.79
N ASP A 79 -3.93 -26.66 -30.68
CA ASP A 79 -4.66 -27.93 -30.53
C ASP A 79 -3.74 -29.16 -30.56
N GLU A 80 -2.75 -29.16 -31.46
CA GLU A 80 -1.81 -30.26 -31.56
C GLU A 80 -0.88 -30.32 -30.34
N GLN A 81 -0.45 -29.14 -29.86
CA GLN A 81 0.31 -29.07 -28.61
C GLN A 81 -0.49 -29.58 -27.42
N LEU A 82 -1.79 -29.25 -27.33
CA LEU A 82 -2.65 -29.75 -26.28
C LEU A 82 -2.81 -31.27 -26.31
N GLU A 83 -3.05 -31.86 -27.49
CA GLU A 83 -3.17 -33.31 -27.63
C GLU A 83 -1.86 -34.04 -27.28
N ARG A 84 -0.71 -33.46 -27.63
CA ARG A 84 0.61 -33.99 -27.21
C ARG A 84 0.78 -33.95 -25.70
N VAL A 85 0.41 -32.84 -25.06
CA VAL A 85 0.44 -32.70 -23.60
C VAL A 85 -0.49 -33.72 -22.95
N ARG A 86 -1.70 -33.94 -23.49
CA ARG A 86 -2.65 -34.96 -23.01
C ARG A 86 -2.13 -36.39 -23.18
N ALA A 87 -1.43 -36.68 -24.28
CA ALA A 87 -0.83 -37.99 -24.52
C ALA A 87 0.20 -38.36 -23.44
N ARG A 88 0.96 -37.38 -22.96
CA ARG A 88 1.96 -37.55 -21.88
C ARG A 88 1.34 -37.43 -20.49
N TRP A 89 0.40 -36.52 -20.31
CA TRP A 89 -0.30 -36.24 -19.05
C TRP A 89 -1.81 -36.31 -19.28
N ARG A 90 -2.38 -37.50 -19.11
CA ARG A 90 -3.82 -37.77 -19.36
C ARG A 90 -4.78 -36.89 -18.56
N SER A 91 -4.32 -36.34 -17.43
CA SER A 91 -5.11 -35.43 -16.60
C SER A 91 -4.99 -33.96 -17.00
N ALA A 92 -4.09 -33.62 -17.93
CA ALA A 92 -3.92 -32.25 -18.39
C ALA A 92 -5.20 -31.78 -19.08
N ARG A 93 -5.73 -30.66 -18.61
CA ARG A 93 -6.81 -29.96 -19.26
C ARG A 93 -6.22 -28.77 -20.00
N GLY A 94 -6.92 -28.29 -21.01
CA GLY A 94 -6.48 -27.11 -21.72
C GLY A 94 -7.59 -26.54 -22.57
N GLU A 95 -7.43 -25.27 -22.89
CA GLU A 95 -8.39 -24.43 -23.59
C GLU A 95 -7.62 -23.56 -24.57
N VAL A 96 -8.02 -23.59 -25.84
CA VAL A 96 -7.50 -22.67 -26.85
C VAL A 96 -8.25 -21.35 -26.68
N LEU A 97 -7.52 -20.29 -26.35
CA LEU A 97 -8.08 -18.97 -26.02
C LEU A 97 -8.17 -18.04 -27.25
N GLY A 98 -7.53 -18.42 -28.36
CA GLY A 98 -7.46 -17.65 -29.59
C GLY A 98 -6.41 -18.24 -30.55
N GLU A 99 -6.16 -17.56 -31.66
CA GLU A 99 -5.15 -17.98 -32.62
C GLU A 99 -3.76 -18.08 -31.96
N GLY A 100 -3.21 -19.29 -31.96
CA GLY A 100 -1.90 -19.57 -31.39
C GLY A 100 -1.81 -19.46 -29.87
N LEU A 101 -2.93 -19.38 -29.14
CA LEU A 101 -2.93 -19.22 -27.69
C LEU A 101 -3.59 -20.43 -27.00
N LEU A 102 -2.80 -21.17 -26.25
CA LEU A 102 -3.23 -22.34 -25.50
C LEU A 102 -3.01 -22.13 -24.00
N ARG A 103 -4.08 -22.24 -23.20
CA ARG A 103 -3.97 -22.43 -21.76
C ARG A 103 -3.99 -23.92 -21.43
N ILE A 104 -3.07 -24.37 -20.60
CA ILE A 104 -3.00 -25.73 -20.08
C ILE A 104 -3.19 -25.64 -18.56
N ASP A 105 -4.26 -26.24 -18.07
CA ASP A 105 -4.57 -26.37 -16.66
C ASP A 105 -3.99 -27.69 -16.16
N LEU A 106 -3.04 -27.59 -15.25
CA LEU A 106 -2.39 -28.75 -14.66
C LEU A 106 -2.93 -28.86 -13.24
N SER A 107 -4.02 -29.62 -13.08
CA SER A 107 -4.66 -29.80 -11.78
C SER A 107 -3.64 -30.33 -10.78
N SER A 108 -3.23 -29.49 -9.83
CA SER A 108 -2.43 -29.90 -8.69
C SER A 108 -3.28 -30.85 -7.84
N SER A 109 -2.92 -32.13 -7.80
CA SER A 109 -3.48 -33.01 -6.78
C SER A 109 -3.15 -32.41 -5.40
N PRO A 110 -4.09 -32.32 -4.44
CA PRO A 110 -3.95 -31.43 -3.29
C PRO A 110 -2.92 -31.86 -2.24
N ARG A 111 -2.25 -33.00 -2.45
CA ARG A 111 -1.18 -33.49 -1.57
C ARG A 111 -0.20 -34.30 -2.40
N GLY A 112 0.98 -33.73 -2.63
CA GLY A 112 2.15 -34.46 -3.08
C GLY A 112 2.13 -34.80 -4.57
N SER A 113 3.12 -34.23 -5.28
CA SER A 113 3.81 -34.87 -6.40
C SER A 113 2.93 -35.74 -7.31
N CYS A 114 2.55 -35.24 -8.49
CA CYS A 114 2.73 -36.13 -9.64
C CYS A 114 4.23 -36.49 -9.66
N PRO A 115 4.65 -37.71 -9.31
CA PRO A 115 6.06 -38.07 -9.30
C PRO A 115 6.57 -37.90 -10.73
N GLY A 116 7.56 -37.03 -10.94
CA GLY A 116 8.08 -36.69 -12.28
C GLY A 116 7.40 -35.51 -12.98
N TYR A 117 6.52 -34.76 -12.31
CA TYR A 117 6.03 -33.48 -12.85
C TYR A 117 7.05 -32.38 -12.55
N ASN A 118 7.84 -32.05 -13.57
CA ASN A 118 8.74 -30.91 -13.59
C ASN A 118 8.18 -29.87 -14.56
N ASP A 119 7.55 -28.84 -13.99
CA ASP A 119 7.02 -27.67 -14.71
C ASP A 119 8.06 -27.06 -15.67
N VAL A 120 9.33 -26.99 -15.26
CA VAL A 120 10.44 -26.51 -16.09
C VAL A 120 10.68 -27.40 -17.31
N GLU A 121 10.62 -28.71 -17.17
CA GLU A 121 10.79 -29.63 -18.31
C GLU A 121 9.66 -29.51 -19.32
N LEU A 122 8.42 -29.39 -18.84
CA LEU A 122 7.25 -29.20 -19.71
C LEU A 122 7.32 -27.87 -20.46
N LEU A 123 7.63 -26.77 -19.77
CA LEU A 123 7.82 -25.46 -20.41
C LEU A 123 8.96 -25.47 -21.44
N ALA A 124 10.07 -26.14 -21.11
CA ALA A 124 11.19 -26.32 -22.02
C ALA A 124 10.82 -27.22 -23.22
N GLU A 125 9.96 -28.22 -23.04
CA GLU A 125 9.52 -29.07 -24.15
C GLU A 125 8.57 -28.33 -25.10
N LEU A 126 7.56 -27.64 -24.55
CA LEU A 126 6.60 -26.86 -25.32
C LEU A 126 7.29 -25.79 -26.17
N SER A 127 8.24 -25.08 -25.58
CA SER A 127 8.99 -24.03 -26.28
C SER A 127 10.06 -24.55 -27.25
N ARG A 128 10.51 -25.81 -27.18
CA ARG A 128 11.58 -26.33 -28.05
C ARG A 128 11.12 -26.70 -29.46
N ARG A 129 9.85 -27.07 -29.62
CA ARG A 129 9.34 -27.75 -30.82
C ARG A 129 8.69 -26.83 -31.85
N GLY A 130 8.76 -25.51 -31.66
CA GLY A 130 8.29 -24.51 -32.62
C GLY A 130 8.72 -23.09 -32.21
N PRO A 131 8.37 -22.06 -32.99
CA PRO A 131 8.66 -20.64 -32.67
C PRO A 131 7.81 -20.10 -31.51
N GLY A 132 7.42 -20.95 -30.56
CA GLY A 132 6.49 -20.63 -29.49
C GLY A 132 7.18 -20.30 -28.17
N VAL A 133 6.51 -19.47 -27.38
CA VAL A 133 6.90 -19.08 -26.03
C VAL A 133 5.97 -19.77 -25.04
N ALA A 134 6.55 -20.40 -24.00
CA ALA A 134 5.81 -21.03 -22.94
C ALA A 134 5.98 -20.24 -21.63
N PHE A 135 4.86 -19.84 -21.03
CA PHE A 135 4.79 -19.17 -19.74
C PHE A 135 4.28 -20.15 -18.70
N GLY A 136 5.03 -20.32 -17.62
CA GLY A 136 4.59 -21.08 -16.45
C GLY A 136 4.21 -20.15 -15.32
N PHE A 137 3.05 -20.39 -14.73
CA PHE A 137 2.58 -19.69 -13.53
C PHE A 137 2.64 -20.63 -12.34
N PHE A 138 3.20 -20.14 -11.24
CA PHE A 138 3.36 -20.93 -10.01
C PHE A 138 2.54 -20.30 -8.91
N CYS A 139 1.93 -21.13 -8.09
CA CYS A 139 1.29 -20.71 -6.87
C CYS A 139 2.07 -21.22 -5.65
N ASP A 140 2.09 -20.42 -4.59
CA ASP A 140 2.63 -20.86 -3.29
C ASP A 140 1.74 -21.96 -2.66
N GLY A 141 2.18 -22.49 -1.52
CA GLY A 141 1.46 -23.55 -0.81
C GLY A 141 0.05 -23.17 -0.31
N VAL A 142 -0.34 -21.89 -0.39
CA VAL A 142 -1.67 -21.39 -0.05
C VAL A 142 -2.46 -20.90 -1.27
N GLY A 143 -1.93 -21.07 -2.49
CA GLY A 143 -2.60 -20.75 -3.74
C GLY A 143 -2.45 -19.30 -4.21
N ARG A 144 -1.43 -18.55 -3.78
CA ARG A 144 -1.17 -17.20 -4.31
C ARG A 144 -0.18 -17.26 -5.46
N ALA A 145 -0.37 -16.46 -6.51
CA ALA A 145 0.55 -16.42 -7.65
C ALA A 145 1.96 -16.03 -7.21
N GLU A 146 2.86 -16.99 -7.15
CA GLU A 146 4.23 -16.84 -6.67
C GLU A 146 5.15 -16.25 -7.77
N GLY A 147 4.86 -16.49 -9.04
CA GLY A 147 5.67 -15.91 -10.12
C GLY A 147 5.36 -16.45 -11.51
N VAL A 148 6.14 -15.97 -12.47
CA VAL A 148 6.07 -16.35 -13.89
C VAL A 148 7.45 -16.75 -14.37
N ARG A 149 7.55 -17.87 -15.09
CA ARG A 149 8.75 -18.27 -15.84
C ARG A 149 8.45 -18.26 -17.32
N VAL A 150 9.38 -17.79 -18.13
CA VAL A 150 9.25 -17.70 -19.58
C VAL A 150 10.29 -18.58 -20.24
N PHE A 151 9.85 -19.42 -21.16
CA PHE A 151 10.69 -20.31 -21.94
C PHE A 151 10.51 -20.07 -23.43
N GLU A 152 11.63 -20.06 -24.15
CA GLU A 152 11.69 -19.93 -25.60
C GLU A 152 12.78 -20.88 -26.13
N ALA A 153 12.51 -21.57 -27.24
CA ALA A 153 13.44 -22.55 -27.83
C ALA A 153 13.98 -23.61 -26.83
N GLY A 154 13.16 -23.96 -25.84
CA GLY A 154 13.52 -24.91 -24.79
C GLY A 154 14.49 -24.41 -23.73
N ARG A 155 14.73 -23.09 -23.65
CA ARG A 155 15.56 -22.44 -22.64
C ARG A 155 14.73 -21.46 -21.82
N ARG A 156 15.01 -21.35 -20.53
CA ARG A 156 14.42 -20.32 -19.67
C ARG A 156 15.05 -18.98 -20.00
N ILE A 157 14.25 -18.00 -20.41
CA ILE A 157 14.70 -16.66 -20.79
C ILE A 157 14.37 -15.59 -19.74
N ASP A 158 13.32 -15.78 -18.94
CA ASP A 158 12.95 -14.88 -17.84
C ASP A 158 12.34 -15.69 -16.69
N ALA A 159 12.47 -15.17 -15.47
CA ALA A 159 11.80 -15.66 -14.28
C ALA A 159 11.58 -14.48 -13.33
N ARG A 160 10.31 -14.18 -13.05
CA ARG A 160 9.90 -13.12 -12.13
C ARG A 160 9.13 -13.74 -10.97
N HIS A 161 9.48 -13.35 -9.76
CA HIS A 161 8.87 -13.83 -8.52
C HIS A 161 8.21 -12.67 -7.79
N VAL A 162 7.12 -12.94 -7.09
CA VAL A 162 6.41 -11.98 -6.25
C VAL A 162 6.60 -12.39 -4.79
N GLU A 163 7.35 -11.58 -4.04
CA GLU A 163 7.50 -11.74 -2.60
C GLU A 163 6.27 -11.16 -1.88
N TRP A 164 5.29 -12.00 -1.59
CA TRP A 164 4.04 -11.60 -0.93
C TRP A 164 4.21 -11.11 0.51
N ASP A 165 5.31 -11.47 1.16
CA ASP A 165 5.60 -11.21 2.57
C ASP A 165 6.42 -9.93 2.80
N ARG A 166 6.85 -9.25 1.73
CA ARG A 166 7.61 -8.00 1.83
C ARG A 166 6.81 -6.80 1.32
N PRO A 167 6.53 -5.80 2.16
CA PRO A 167 6.00 -4.53 1.68
C PRO A 167 7.06 -3.74 0.88
N PRO A 168 6.67 -3.02 -0.18
CA PRO A 168 5.30 -2.93 -0.70
C PRO A 168 4.93 -4.18 -1.52
N VAL A 169 3.72 -4.71 -1.28
CA VAL A 169 3.14 -5.73 -2.17
C VAL A 169 3.04 -5.10 -3.56
N PRO A 170 3.65 -5.70 -4.61
CA PRO A 170 3.69 -5.07 -5.92
C PRO A 170 2.27 -4.85 -6.45
N ASP A 171 2.06 -3.68 -7.07
CA ASP A 171 0.82 -3.32 -7.74
C ASP A 171 0.35 -4.48 -8.64
N PRO A 172 -0.93 -4.87 -8.61
CA PRO A 172 -1.47 -5.86 -9.54
C PRO A 172 -1.19 -5.60 -11.02
N ILE A 173 -0.91 -4.37 -11.45
CA ILE A 173 -0.47 -4.03 -12.80
C ILE A 173 1.01 -4.39 -13.03
N ALA A 174 1.84 -4.28 -11.99
CA ALA A 174 3.24 -4.71 -12.01
C ALA A 174 3.40 -6.23 -11.97
N TRP A 175 2.30 -6.99 -11.80
CA TRP A 175 2.37 -8.44 -11.86
C TRP A 175 2.69 -8.88 -13.29
N PRO A 176 3.71 -9.73 -13.51
CA PRO A 176 4.07 -10.17 -14.84
C PRO A 176 2.89 -10.81 -15.60
N ILE A 177 1.99 -11.45 -14.85
CA ILE A 177 0.78 -12.09 -15.38
C ILE A 177 -0.29 -11.09 -15.81
N ALA A 178 -0.42 -9.95 -15.12
CA ALA A 178 -1.36 -8.90 -15.48
C ALA A 178 -0.85 -8.10 -16.67
N SER A 179 0.46 -7.85 -16.74
CA SER A 179 1.10 -7.24 -17.89
C SER A 179 0.95 -8.12 -19.14
N LEU A 180 1.11 -9.44 -19.00
CA LEU A 180 0.87 -10.40 -20.08
C LEU A 180 -0.61 -10.49 -20.48
N ALA A 181 -1.53 -10.50 -19.52
CA ALA A 181 -2.97 -10.47 -19.79
C ALA A 181 -3.33 -9.25 -20.63
N LEU A 182 -2.83 -8.08 -20.22
CA LEU A 182 -3.04 -6.82 -20.92
C LEU A 182 -2.47 -6.84 -22.34
N SER A 183 -1.24 -7.34 -22.54
CA SER A 183 -0.62 -7.39 -23.87
C SER A 183 -1.33 -8.35 -24.83
N LEU A 184 -2.00 -9.37 -24.30
CA LEU A 184 -2.82 -10.32 -25.06
C LEU A 184 -4.29 -9.88 -25.19
N GLY A 185 -4.68 -8.74 -24.61
CA GLY A 185 -6.09 -8.29 -24.60
C GLY A 185 -7.03 -9.21 -23.82
N LEU A 186 -6.51 -9.90 -22.80
CA LEU A 186 -7.24 -10.85 -21.97
C LEU A 186 -7.35 -10.34 -20.53
N SER A 187 -8.33 -10.84 -19.78
CA SER A 187 -8.38 -10.62 -18.33
C SER A 187 -7.42 -11.60 -17.61
N VAL A 188 -6.95 -11.22 -16.43
CA VAL A 188 -6.07 -12.08 -15.62
C VAL A 188 -6.76 -13.40 -15.26
N GLU A 189 -8.07 -13.35 -15.06
CA GLU A 189 -8.93 -14.50 -14.76
C GLU A 189 -9.08 -15.44 -15.96
N ARG A 190 -8.93 -14.94 -17.20
CA ARG A 190 -8.89 -15.80 -18.40
C ARG A 190 -7.57 -16.52 -18.55
N LEU A 191 -6.46 -15.86 -18.19
CA LEU A 191 -5.12 -16.48 -18.21
C LEU A 191 -4.86 -17.40 -17.02
N THR A 192 -5.50 -17.13 -15.88
CA THR A 192 -5.18 -17.78 -14.61
C THR A 192 -6.46 -18.07 -13.84
N ARG A 193 -6.55 -19.26 -13.24
CA ARG A 193 -7.54 -19.53 -12.18
C ARG A 193 -7.05 -19.11 -10.80
N VAL A 194 -6.00 -18.29 -10.74
CA VAL A 194 -5.45 -17.82 -9.48
C VAL A 194 -6.34 -16.69 -9.02
N GLU A 195 -6.94 -16.85 -7.85
CA GLU A 195 -7.65 -15.75 -7.21
C GLU A 195 -6.66 -14.61 -7.01
N ARG A 196 -6.97 -13.44 -7.58
CA ARG A 196 -6.17 -12.23 -7.39
C ARG A 196 -6.07 -12.03 -5.88
N PRO A 197 -4.88 -12.03 -5.25
CA PRO A 197 -4.81 -11.67 -3.86
C PRO A 197 -5.52 -10.33 -3.67
N PRO A 198 -6.30 -10.20 -2.58
CA PRO A 198 -7.06 -8.99 -2.35
C PRO A 198 -6.12 -7.81 -2.44
N ARG A 199 -6.50 -6.81 -3.25
CA ARG A 199 -5.74 -5.56 -3.34
C ARG A 199 -5.50 -5.07 -1.91
N PRO A 200 -4.28 -4.57 -1.59
CA PRO A 200 -4.05 -3.97 -0.29
C PRO A 200 -5.13 -2.93 -0.01
N ALA A 201 -5.73 -2.98 1.18
CA ALA A 201 -6.96 -2.24 1.46
C ALA A 201 -6.78 -0.72 1.29
N LEU A 202 -5.58 -0.19 1.57
CA LEU A 202 -5.30 1.25 1.53
C LEU A 202 -5.34 1.82 0.10
N PRO A 203 -4.63 1.27 -0.90
CA PRO A 203 -4.82 1.63 -2.30
C PRO A 203 -6.28 1.58 -2.77
N VAL A 204 -7.04 0.56 -2.36
CA VAL A 204 -8.48 0.46 -2.71
C VAL A 204 -9.26 1.62 -2.11
N ALA A 205 -8.98 1.99 -0.86
CA ALA A 205 -9.62 3.13 -0.21
C ALA A 205 -9.25 4.47 -0.86
N VAL A 206 -7.99 4.64 -1.30
CA VAL A 206 -7.56 5.82 -2.06
C VAL A 206 -8.30 5.90 -3.40
N GLU A 207 -8.32 4.82 -4.17
CA GLU A 207 -9.06 4.75 -5.44
C GLU A 207 -10.55 5.05 -5.24
N ALA A 208 -11.16 4.51 -4.19
CA ALA A 208 -12.55 4.78 -3.84
C ALA A 208 -12.79 6.27 -3.55
N LEU A 209 -11.94 6.91 -2.73
CA LEU A 209 -12.06 8.34 -2.43
C LEU A 209 -11.88 9.23 -3.67
N LEU A 210 -10.92 8.89 -4.53
CA LEU A 210 -10.71 9.60 -5.80
C LEU A 210 -11.94 9.49 -6.71
N ALA A 211 -12.57 8.31 -6.75
CA ALA A 211 -13.81 8.06 -7.48
C ALA A 211 -15.07 8.64 -6.80
N GLY A 212 -14.94 9.28 -5.64
CA GLY A 212 -16.06 9.87 -4.90
C GLY A 212 -16.87 8.87 -4.08
N ALA A 213 -16.36 7.64 -3.90
CA ALA A 213 -16.92 6.66 -3.00
C ALA A 213 -16.34 6.81 -1.58
N ARG A 214 -17.12 6.41 -0.57
CA ARG A 214 -16.71 6.42 0.84
C ARG A 214 -16.33 5.00 1.28
N PRO A 215 -15.06 4.72 1.61
CA PRO A 215 -14.66 3.44 2.20
C PRO A 215 -15.40 3.18 3.52
N GLU A 216 -15.89 1.96 3.73
CA GLU A 216 -16.67 1.58 4.93
C GLU A 216 -15.81 1.53 6.21
N ASP A 217 -14.55 1.11 6.10
CA ASP A 217 -13.63 1.08 7.23
C ASP A 217 -13.11 2.49 7.53
N ASP A 218 -13.52 3.05 8.68
CA ASP A 218 -13.16 4.40 9.11
C ASP A 218 -11.65 4.60 9.27
N ALA A 219 -10.94 3.62 9.85
CA ALA A 219 -9.51 3.73 10.06
C ALA A 219 -8.75 3.70 8.73
N LEU A 220 -9.24 2.89 7.79
CA LEU A 220 -8.71 2.81 6.44
C LEU A 220 -8.99 4.09 5.65
N ARG A 221 -10.21 4.63 5.75
CA ARG A 221 -10.63 5.87 5.09
C ARG A 221 -9.75 7.04 5.54
N ARG A 222 -9.52 7.19 6.84
CA ARG A 222 -8.69 8.25 7.42
C ARG A 222 -7.23 8.17 6.94
N ARG A 223 -6.65 6.97 6.94
CA ARG A 223 -5.32 6.75 6.35
C ARG A 223 -5.26 7.07 4.86
N ALA A 224 -6.33 6.79 4.13
CA ALA A 224 -6.41 7.12 2.72
C ALA A 224 -6.49 8.64 2.51
N LEU A 225 -7.24 9.39 3.34
CA LEU A 225 -7.23 10.86 3.35
C LEU A 225 -5.84 11.43 3.62
N ASP A 226 -5.13 10.93 4.64
CA ASP A 226 -3.76 11.35 4.93
C ASP A 226 -2.82 11.14 3.74
N LEU A 227 -2.98 10.01 3.02
CA LEU A 227 -2.18 9.68 1.85
C LEU A 227 -2.52 10.56 0.64
N LEU A 228 -3.79 10.91 0.43
CA LEU A 228 -4.19 11.90 -0.59
C LEU A 228 -3.46 13.24 -0.38
N GLY A 229 -3.17 13.61 0.87
CA GLY A 229 -2.35 14.77 1.24
C GLY A 229 -0.93 14.77 0.68
N SER A 230 -0.40 13.61 0.26
CA SER A 230 0.92 13.47 -0.34
C SER A 230 0.88 13.28 -1.87
N LEU A 231 -0.30 13.19 -2.47
CA LEU A 231 -0.42 13.00 -3.91
C LEU A 231 -0.49 14.35 -4.61
N ASP A 232 0.39 14.54 -5.60
CA ASP A 232 0.35 15.71 -6.49
C ASP A 232 -0.59 15.46 -7.68
N LEU A 233 -1.88 15.28 -7.37
CA LEU A 233 -2.94 15.01 -8.35
C LEU A 233 -4.12 15.98 -8.14
N PRO A 234 -4.67 16.61 -9.20
CA PRO A 234 -5.87 17.45 -9.08
C PRO A 234 -7.07 16.70 -8.45
N GLU A 235 -7.24 15.43 -8.79
CA GLU A 235 -8.30 14.56 -8.27
C GLU A 235 -8.20 14.35 -6.76
N ALA A 236 -6.98 14.33 -6.21
CA ALA A 236 -6.77 14.26 -4.77
C ALA A 236 -7.29 15.53 -4.08
N SER A 237 -7.22 16.71 -4.74
CA SER A 237 -7.73 17.96 -4.17
C SER A 237 -9.25 17.95 -4.11
N ALA A 238 -9.88 17.47 -5.19
CA ALA A 238 -11.32 17.31 -5.25
C ALA A 238 -11.83 16.28 -4.22
N ALA A 239 -11.10 15.17 -4.03
CA ALA A 239 -11.44 14.16 -3.04
C ALA A 239 -11.36 14.69 -1.61
N LEU A 240 -10.30 15.43 -1.27
CA LEU A 240 -10.16 16.08 0.03
C LEU A 240 -11.22 17.17 0.25
N ALA A 241 -11.54 17.96 -0.78
CA ALA A 241 -12.61 18.96 -0.72
C ALA A 241 -13.96 18.34 -0.38
N ARG A 242 -14.32 17.21 -1.01
CA ARG A 242 -15.53 16.46 -0.64
C ARG A 242 -15.49 15.93 0.79
N ALA A 243 -14.33 15.51 1.28
CA ALA A 243 -14.19 15.02 2.64
C ALA A 243 -14.33 16.12 3.70
N LEU A 244 -14.01 17.38 3.35
CA LEU A 244 -14.28 18.56 4.18
C LEU A 244 -15.79 18.84 4.35
N GLU A 245 -16.64 18.31 3.47
CA GLU A 245 -18.10 18.43 3.57
C GLU A 245 -18.74 17.32 4.44
N SER A 246 -17.92 16.45 5.06
CA SER A 246 -18.40 15.34 5.87
C SER A 246 -19.06 15.79 7.17
N ASP A 247 -20.16 15.13 7.55
CA ASP A 247 -20.79 15.31 8.87
C ASP A 247 -19.89 14.80 10.02
N ASP A 248 -18.98 13.87 9.74
CA ASP A 248 -18.00 13.36 10.73
C ASP A 248 -16.81 14.31 10.80
N TRP A 249 -16.65 14.98 11.95
CA TRP A 249 -15.54 15.90 12.22
C TRP A 249 -14.17 15.22 12.11
N ILE A 250 -14.07 13.91 12.35
CA ILE A 250 -12.80 13.20 12.24
C ILE A 250 -12.40 13.07 10.76
N ASP A 251 -13.36 12.81 9.88
CA ASP A 251 -13.10 12.80 8.44
C ASP A 251 -12.70 14.21 7.96
N ARG A 252 -13.36 15.27 8.47
CA ARG A 252 -12.98 16.67 8.19
C ARG A 252 -11.60 17.03 8.74
N TYR A 253 -11.22 16.56 9.94
CA TYR A 253 -9.91 16.75 10.56
C TYR A 253 -8.80 16.24 9.64
N HIS A 254 -8.91 14.97 9.20
CA HIS A 254 -7.91 14.36 8.31
C HIS A 254 -7.88 15.06 6.96
N ALA A 255 -9.06 15.43 6.43
CA ALA A 255 -9.15 16.16 5.20
C ALA A 255 -8.50 17.55 5.30
N ALA A 256 -8.76 18.33 6.35
CA ALA A 256 -8.23 19.68 6.56
C ALA A 256 -6.70 19.68 6.64
N ARG A 257 -6.12 18.80 7.47
CA ARG A 257 -4.66 18.67 7.58
C ARG A 257 -4.02 18.26 6.27
N ALA A 258 -4.54 17.21 5.63
CA ALA A 258 -4.03 16.73 4.34
C ALA A 258 -4.20 17.76 3.22
N TYR A 259 -5.31 18.51 3.24
CA TYR A 259 -5.60 19.56 2.28
C TYR A 259 -4.65 20.74 2.45
N ALA A 260 -4.37 21.15 3.68
CA ALA A 260 -3.49 22.27 4.01
C ALA A 260 -2.00 21.99 3.71
N ARG A 261 -1.57 20.72 3.80
CA ARG A 261 -0.18 20.32 3.47
C ARG A 261 0.17 20.47 1.98
N ARG A 262 -0.81 20.60 1.09
CA ARG A 262 -0.58 20.46 -0.36
C ARG A 262 -0.22 21.78 -1.02
N ARG A 263 0.81 21.73 -1.88
CA ARG A 263 1.15 22.80 -2.82
C ARG A 263 0.12 22.82 -3.96
N ARG A 264 -0.74 23.84 -4.02
CA ARG A 264 -1.71 24.01 -5.12
C ARG A 264 -2.05 25.47 -5.35
N GLY A 265 -2.55 25.79 -6.55
CA GLY A 265 -3.24 27.04 -6.85
C GLY A 265 -4.54 27.09 -6.06
N GLN A 266 -4.51 27.67 -4.87
CA GLN A 266 -5.66 27.69 -3.98
C GLN A 266 -6.70 28.71 -4.49
N GLY A 267 -7.93 28.26 -4.74
CA GLY A 267 -9.07 29.15 -5.00
C GLY A 267 -9.25 29.64 -6.44
N SER A 268 -8.52 29.09 -7.43
CA SER A 268 -8.78 29.34 -8.87
C SER A 268 -9.69 28.29 -9.52
N ASP A 269 -9.95 27.16 -8.85
CA ASP A 269 -10.49 25.95 -9.48
C ASP A 269 -11.83 25.49 -8.84
N GLY A 270 -12.49 26.37 -8.08
CA GLY A 270 -13.71 26.01 -7.33
C GLY A 270 -13.48 25.16 -6.07
N LEU A 271 -12.22 25.02 -5.66
CA LEU A 271 -11.82 24.34 -4.43
C LEU A 271 -11.83 25.32 -3.23
N PRO A 272 -12.09 24.82 -1.99
CA PRO A 272 -12.21 25.68 -0.82
C PRO A 272 -10.90 26.38 -0.48
N ARG A 273 -10.98 27.61 0.03
CA ARG A 273 -9.81 28.34 0.50
C ARG A 273 -9.43 27.91 1.93
N LEU A 274 -8.18 28.16 2.33
CA LEU A 274 -7.74 27.82 3.69
C LEU A 274 -8.56 28.57 4.76
N GLU A 275 -8.97 29.81 4.48
CA GLU A 275 -9.79 30.60 5.40
C GLU A 275 -11.21 30.03 5.57
N GLU A 276 -11.76 29.40 4.51
CA GLU A 276 -13.08 28.75 4.57
C GLU A 276 -13.03 27.51 5.46
N ILE A 277 -11.93 26.75 5.41
CA ILE A 277 -11.68 25.60 6.29
C ILE A 277 -11.39 26.08 7.72
N GLY A 278 -10.71 27.21 7.85
CA GLY A 278 -10.43 27.84 9.14
C GLY A 278 -11.66 28.37 9.86
N ALA A 279 -12.84 28.34 9.22
CA ALA A 279 -14.12 28.67 9.82
C ALA A 279 -14.95 27.43 10.21
N ASP A 280 -14.37 26.22 10.19
CA ASP A 280 -15.06 25.00 10.60
C ASP A 280 -15.59 25.14 12.05
N PRO A 281 -16.83 24.71 12.34
CA PRO A 281 -17.38 24.80 13.68
C PRO A 281 -16.61 23.97 14.73
N ASP A 282 -15.88 22.93 14.30
CA ASP A 282 -15.11 22.06 15.18
C ASP A 282 -13.67 22.57 15.34
N GLU A 283 -13.26 22.83 16.58
CA GLU A 283 -11.93 23.35 16.91
C GLU A 283 -10.80 22.42 16.48
N SER A 284 -11.02 21.10 16.51
CA SER A 284 -10.01 20.12 16.12
C SER A 284 -9.74 20.22 14.62
N VAL A 285 -10.76 20.53 13.81
CA VAL A 285 -10.59 20.71 12.35
C VAL A 285 -9.80 21.99 12.05
N ARG A 286 -10.10 23.09 12.77
CA ARG A 286 -9.35 24.36 12.65
C ARG A 286 -7.90 24.21 13.09
N GLU A 287 -7.65 23.47 14.18
CA GLU A 287 -6.28 23.12 14.61
C GLU A 287 -5.57 22.29 13.52
N ALA A 288 -6.22 21.26 12.98
CA ALA A 288 -5.65 20.36 11.96
C ALA A 288 -5.21 21.10 10.69
N LEU A 289 -5.99 22.10 10.26
CA LEU A 289 -5.62 23.00 9.18
C LEU A 289 -4.27 23.69 9.46
N LEU A 290 -4.09 24.24 10.66
CA LEU A 290 -2.87 24.94 11.06
C LEU A 290 -1.69 23.98 11.24
N GLU A 291 -1.92 22.74 11.67
CA GLU A 291 -0.91 21.68 11.66
C GLU A 291 -0.46 21.35 10.23
N GLY A 292 -1.41 21.21 9.30
CA GLY A 292 -1.08 20.97 7.89
C GLY A 292 -0.31 22.13 7.25
N ILE A 293 -0.62 23.38 7.62
CA ILE A 293 0.16 24.55 7.23
C ILE A 293 1.59 24.48 7.80
N GLN A 294 1.76 24.10 9.07
CA GLN A 294 3.09 23.91 9.66
C GLN A 294 3.91 22.86 8.91
N GLU A 295 3.28 21.77 8.46
CA GLU A 295 3.94 20.75 7.62
C GLU A 295 4.30 21.26 6.23
N LEU A 296 3.47 22.15 5.66
CA LEU A 296 3.71 22.74 4.34
C LEU A 296 4.86 23.76 4.36
N ILE A 297 4.93 24.64 5.37
CA ILE A 297 5.86 25.79 5.40
C ILE A 297 7.32 25.42 5.02
N PRO A 298 7.94 24.34 5.55
CA PRO A 298 9.31 23.96 5.18
C PRO A 298 9.48 23.54 3.71
N GLU A 299 8.40 23.18 3.02
CA GLU A 299 8.38 22.70 1.63
C GLU A 299 7.96 23.79 0.63
N VAL A 300 7.52 24.97 1.10
CA VAL A 300 7.04 26.05 0.23
C VAL A 300 8.20 26.75 -0.46
N ASP A 301 8.12 26.78 -1.78
CA ASP A 301 8.84 27.76 -2.58
C ASP A 301 8.12 29.13 -2.48
N PHE A 302 8.71 30.06 -1.72
CA PHE A 302 8.15 31.38 -1.39
C PHE A 302 8.06 32.36 -2.57
N GLN A 303 8.05 31.87 -3.81
CA GLN A 303 7.71 32.66 -4.98
C GLN A 303 6.19 32.67 -5.26
N ASP A 304 5.42 31.76 -4.66
CA ASP A 304 3.95 31.76 -4.76
C ASP A 304 3.35 32.77 -3.75
N THR A 305 3.07 33.98 -4.23
CA THR A 305 2.51 35.05 -3.40
C THR A 305 1.06 34.78 -3.01
N ALA A 306 0.28 34.09 -3.86
CA ALA A 306 -1.12 33.81 -3.60
C ALA A 306 -1.29 32.77 -2.48
N LEU A 307 -0.47 31.71 -2.51
CA LEU A 307 -0.43 30.72 -1.43
C LEU A 307 0.03 31.37 -0.11
N GLN A 308 1.05 32.23 -0.17
CA GLN A 308 1.56 32.95 1.00
C GLN A 308 0.50 33.82 1.66
N GLU A 309 -0.23 34.62 0.90
CA GLU A 309 -1.31 35.47 1.40
C GLU A 309 -2.41 34.65 2.09
N GLN A 310 -2.76 33.49 1.55
CA GLN A 310 -3.76 32.62 2.18
C GLN A 310 -3.26 31.98 3.47
N ILE A 311 -2.01 31.52 3.48
CA ILE A 311 -1.39 31.03 4.72
C ILE A 311 -1.40 32.15 5.77
N ASP A 312 -1.04 33.38 5.39
CA ASP A 312 -1.00 34.51 6.32
C ASP A 312 -2.39 34.84 6.87
N ARG A 313 -3.43 34.78 6.03
CA ARG A 313 -4.81 34.98 6.48
C ARG A 313 -5.30 33.86 7.38
N ALA A 314 -5.05 32.60 7.03
CA ALA A 314 -5.44 31.45 7.85
C ALA A 314 -4.74 31.48 9.22
N VAL A 315 -3.45 31.80 9.25
CA VAL A 315 -2.68 31.96 10.50
C VAL A 315 -3.19 33.15 11.30
N SER A 316 -3.45 34.30 10.66
CA SER A 316 -3.99 35.49 11.35
C SER A 316 -5.35 35.20 11.97
N HIS A 317 -6.23 34.51 11.24
CA HIS A 317 -7.53 34.09 11.75
C HIS A 317 -7.38 33.14 12.96
N GLY A 318 -6.50 32.14 12.85
CA GLY A 318 -6.23 31.20 13.95
C GLY A 318 -5.65 31.88 15.21
N LEU A 319 -4.90 32.98 15.08
CA LEU A 319 -4.40 33.75 16.22
C LEU A 319 -5.51 34.49 16.99
N GLU A 320 -6.63 34.77 16.32
CA GLU A 320 -7.81 35.41 16.88
C GLU A 320 -8.90 34.40 17.30
N ASP A 321 -8.64 33.10 17.16
CA ASP A 321 -9.59 32.03 17.46
C ASP A 321 -10.01 32.05 18.93
N GLU A 322 -11.23 31.58 19.23
CA GLU A 322 -11.74 31.47 20.60
C GLU A 322 -11.08 30.33 21.38
N ASP A 323 -10.64 29.29 20.68
CA ASP A 323 -10.00 28.12 21.27
C ASP A 323 -8.49 28.32 21.50
N GLU A 324 -7.99 27.86 22.64
CA GLU A 324 -6.58 28.03 23.01
C GLU A 324 -5.62 27.18 22.17
N ASP A 325 -6.01 25.95 21.83
CA ASP A 325 -5.18 25.03 21.06
C ASP A 325 -5.06 25.49 19.61
N VAL A 326 -6.15 26.02 19.03
CA VAL A 326 -6.12 26.66 17.71
C VAL A 326 -5.20 27.89 17.69
N ARG A 327 -5.30 28.78 18.69
CA ARG A 327 -4.38 29.93 18.81
C ARG A 327 -2.93 29.49 18.97
N ALA A 328 -2.68 28.44 19.75
CA ALA A 328 -1.34 27.89 19.94
C ALA A 328 -0.78 27.30 18.64
N ALA A 329 -1.59 26.58 17.86
CA ALA A 329 -1.20 26.06 16.55
C ALA A 329 -0.88 27.19 15.57
N ALA A 330 -1.69 28.25 15.54
CA ALA A 330 -1.44 29.42 14.71
C ALA A 330 -0.15 30.15 15.10
N ALA A 331 0.12 30.30 16.40
CA ALA A 331 1.36 30.88 16.90
C ALA A 331 2.60 30.05 16.49
N ARG A 332 2.50 28.72 16.52
CA ARG A 332 3.58 27.84 16.03
C ARG A 332 3.80 28.00 14.53
N ALA A 333 2.74 28.02 13.73
CA ALA A 333 2.81 28.24 12.28
C ALA A 333 3.47 29.59 11.94
N ARG A 334 3.07 30.66 12.64
CA ARG A 334 3.65 31.99 12.48
C ARG A 334 5.14 32.02 12.83
N ALA A 335 5.51 31.48 13.99
CA ALA A 335 6.90 31.45 14.44
C ALA A 335 7.80 30.68 13.46
N LEU A 336 7.36 29.52 12.98
CA LEU A 336 8.08 28.73 11.98
C LEU A 336 8.26 29.50 10.66
N ARG A 337 7.23 30.24 10.24
CA ARG A 337 7.30 31.06 9.04
C ARG A 337 8.27 32.24 9.21
N GLU A 338 8.22 32.94 10.34
CA GLU A 338 9.14 34.04 10.66
C GLU A 338 10.60 33.56 10.73
N GLU A 339 10.84 32.35 11.26
CA GLU A 339 12.18 31.72 11.30
C GLU A 339 12.75 31.41 9.91
N LEU A 340 11.91 30.94 8.98
CA LEU A 340 12.35 30.51 7.66
C LEU A 340 12.42 31.65 6.62
N LEU A 341 11.73 32.78 6.87
CA LEU A 341 11.67 33.93 5.96
C LEU A 341 12.50 35.15 6.42
N GLY A 342 12.95 35.19 7.66
CA GLY A 342 13.78 36.27 8.24
C GLY A 342 15.25 36.23 7.86
#